data_AF-A0A3M1NIJ6-F1
#
_entry.id   AF-A0A3M1NIJ6-F1
#
_cell.length_a   1.000
_cell.length_b   1.000
_cell.length_c   1.000
_cell.angle_alpha   90.00
_cell.angle_beta   90.00
_cell.angle_gamma   90.00
#
_symmetry.space_group_name_H-M   'P 1'
#
loop_
_entity.id
_entity.type
_entity.pdbx_description
1 polymer ?
#
loop_
_entity_poly.entity_id
_entity_poly.type
_entity_poly.pdbx_seq_one_letter_code
_entity_poly.pdbx_strand_id
1 'polypeptide(L)'
;MTKKLLDSYTVVADKVPATVKIWSIDKENVPVYEIIMKKFGPGTEALLKYLTGELASKVPLEIQEITDPEKLENLKKAFFEETRKVIKEKLPNHPDNEIELLSGVLLHRMYGLGFVEIMLADNWLEELVINSSKERISVYHRKYGWCVTSSSIRSEEEIYNFASQIGRKVGREINSLNPIMDAHLLTGDRVAATLFPISTMGNTITIRRFARNPWTPTNLIAANTLSKEIASFLWQAMQYELNILVSGGTASGKSSMLNSLCSFIPPTQRILSIEDTRELSLPKQLYWNWVPLTSRNPNPEGQGEVTMLDLMVAALRMRPDRIVVGEVRRREQAEALFEAMHTGHSVYATFHADTVQQVKRRLTEPPIQVPKTEVEALHLILIQYRDRRKGIRRTLELAEVLSGGEELELNYLYRWRPRSDVFEKANDSIRIVEDLNLHTGMTLKEINDDLKQKQDILQWMLNHKIFDMDQVGAVMRFYYKHADDLVKAVEKNKNPSSVL
;
A
#
# COMPACT_ATOMS: atom_id res chain seq x y z
N MET A 1 -33.29 13.81 17.06
CA MET A 1 -32.19 13.56 16.09
C MET A 1 -31.90 12.08 16.12
N THR A 2 -32.06 11.40 14.99
CA THR A 2 -31.78 9.97 14.86
C THR A 2 -30.27 9.82 14.65
N LYS A 3 -29.59 9.20 15.62
CA LYS A 3 -28.16 8.85 15.56
C LYS A 3 -28.08 7.33 15.67
N LYS A 4 -27.58 6.67 14.61
CA LYS A 4 -27.45 5.21 14.53
C LYS A 4 -25.98 4.81 14.57
N LEU A 5 -25.61 3.94 15.50
CA LEU A 5 -24.26 3.37 15.56
C LEU A 5 -24.09 2.36 14.42
N LEU A 6 -23.04 2.53 13.61
CA LEU A 6 -22.69 1.64 12.51
C LEU A 6 -21.55 0.69 12.88
N ASP A 7 -20.56 1.16 13.64
CA ASP A 7 -19.42 0.36 14.09
C ASP A 7 -18.81 0.94 15.37
N SER A 8 -18.08 0.12 16.11
CA SER A 8 -17.32 0.54 17.29
C SER A 8 -16.12 -0.36 17.51
N TYR A 9 -14.93 0.22 17.62
CA TYR A 9 -13.69 -0.50 17.86
C TYR A 9 -12.69 0.35 18.64
N THR A 10 -11.59 -0.25 19.09
CA THR A 10 -10.54 0.43 19.84
C THR A 10 -9.28 0.53 18.99
N VAL A 11 -8.65 1.70 19.03
CA VAL A 11 -7.34 1.97 18.42
C VAL A 11 -6.39 2.35 19.54
N VAL A 12 -5.16 1.85 19.48
CA VAL A 12 -4.11 2.21 20.44
C VAL A 12 -2.90 2.71 19.67
N ALA A 13 -2.45 3.92 19.97
CA ALA A 13 -1.20 4.47 19.45
C ALA A 13 -0.29 4.83 20.62
N ASP A 14 0.92 4.29 20.65
CA ASP A 14 1.93 4.58 21.69
C ASP A 14 1.37 4.53 23.13
N LYS A 15 0.65 3.44 23.45
CA LYS A 15 -0.02 3.20 24.74
C LYS A 15 -1.20 4.14 25.06
N VAL A 16 -1.61 5.00 24.13
CA VAL A 16 -2.82 5.83 24.23
C VAL A 16 -3.99 5.12 23.57
N PRO A 17 -4.97 4.60 24.33
CA PRO A 17 -6.16 3.99 23.76
C PRO A 17 -7.21 5.05 23.41
N ALA A 18 -7.91 4.82 22.32
CA ALA A 18 -9.08 5.59 21.92
C ALA A 18 -10.18 4.66 21.42
N THR A 19 -11.42 4.93 21.81
CA THR A 19 -12.58 4.25 21.24
C THR A 19 -13.07 5.02 20.02
N VAL A 20 -13.13 4.34 18.89
CA VAL A 20 -13.69 4.87 17.65
C VAL A 20 -15.13 4.39 17.54
N LYS A 21 -16.05 5.30 17.23
CA LYS A 21 -17.44 4.99 16.91
C LYS A 21 -17.82 5.61 15.58
N ILE A 22 -18.40 4.81 14.70
CA ILE A 22 -18.91 5.29 13.41
C ILE A 22 -20.41 5.47 13.50
N TRP A 23 -20.91 6.65 13.14
CA TRP A 23 -22.32 6.98 13.25
C TRP A 23 -22.92 7.40 11.92
N SER A 24 -24.15 6.98 11.67
CA SER A 24 -25.04 7.62 10.71
C SER A 24 -25.90 8.64 11.44
N ILE A 25 -25.81 9.90 11.02
CA ILE A 25 -26.56 11.03 11.60
C ILE A 25 -27.29 11.72 10.46
N ASP A 26 -28.61 11.84 10.54
CA ASP A 26 -29.43 12.32 9.41
C ASP A 26 -29.10 13.75 8.93
N LYS A 27 -28.48 14.58 9.79
CA LYS A 27 -28.06 15.94 9.45
C LYS A 27 -26.72 16.01 8.73
N GLU A 28 -25.95 14.93 8.72
CA GLU A 28 -24.61 14.88 8.15
C GLU A 28 -24.69 14.18 6.79
N ASN A 29 -24.03 14.74 5.78
CA ASN A 29 -24.01 14.16 4.43
C ASN A 29 -23.17 12.87 4.36
N VAL A 30 -22.32 12.64 5.35
CA VAL A 30 -21.40 11.51 5.45
C VAL A 30 -21.42 10.92 6.86
N PRO A 31 -21.03 9.65 7.05
CA PRO A 31 -20.88 9.09 8.39
C PRO A 31 -19.92 9.90 9.27
N VAL A 32 -20.19 9.92 10.57
CA VAL A 32 -19.35 10.60 11.55
C VAL A 32 -18.39 9.62 12.20
N TYR A 33 -17.09 9.91 12.08
CA TYR A 33 -16.00 9.21 12.76
C TYR A 33 -15.73 9.88 14.12
N GLU A 34 -16.34 9.36 15.18
CA GLU A 34 -16.19 9.90 16.54
C GLU A 34 -15.03 9.22 17.26
N ILE A 35 -14.02 10.00 17.66
CA ILE A 35 -12.91 9.51 18.49
C ILE A 35 -13.15 9.92 19.92
N ILE A 36 -13.18 8.93 20.80
CA ILE A 36 -13.35 9.12 22.24
C ILE A 36 -12.02 8.78 22.92
N MET A 37 -11.34 9.80 23.42
CA MET A 37 -10.11 9.69 24.21
C MET A 37 -10.37 10.06 25.66
N LYS A 38 -9.50 9.61 26.58
CA LYS A 38 -9.52 10.06 27.98
C LYS A 38 -9.29 11.57 28.03
N LYS A 39 -10.26 12.32 28.54
CA LYS A 39 -10.09 13.75 28.85
C LYS A 39 -9.42 13.87 30.22
N PHE A 40 -8.43 14.74 30.30
CA PHE A 40 -7.74 15.04 31.54
C PHE A 40 -8.35 16.27 32.22
N GLY A 41 -8.38 16.26 33.55
CA GLY A 41 -8.82 17.43 34.31
C GLY A 41 -7.82 18.60 34.18
N PRO A 42 -8.21 19.83 34.56
CA PRO A 42 -7.37 21.02 34.42
C PRO A 42 -5.98 20.88 35.08
N GLY A 43 -5.91 20.22 36.24
CA GLY A 43 -4.64 19.99 36.94
C GLY A 43 -3.67 19.08 36.18
N THR A 44 -4.18 17.98 35.60
CA THR A 44 -3.36 17.08 34.79
C THR A 44 -2.94 17.74 33.47
N GLU A 45 -3.80 18.54 32.82
CA GLU A 45 -3.41 19.31 31.64
C GLU A 45 -2.35 20.37 31.95
N ALA A 46 -2.44 21.04 33.11
CA ALA A 46 -1.42 21.98 33.57
C ALA A 46 -0.08 21.27 33.83
N LEU A 47 -0.11 20.08 34.43
CA LEU A 47 1.08 19.25 34.62
C LEU A 47 1.69 18.84 33.29
N LEU A 48 0.89 18.35 32.34
CA LEU A 48 1.37 17.98 30.99
C LEU A 48 2.04 19.17 30.30
N LYS A 49 1.45 20.37 30.38
CA LYS A 49 2.03 21.60 29.82
C LYS A 49 3.35 21.97 30.48
N TYR A 50 3.45 21.86 31.81
CA TYR A 50 4.69 22.08 32.55
C TYR A 50 5.78 21.08 32.12
N LEU A 51 5.43 19.80 32.05
CA LEU A 51 6.35 18.73 31.64
C LEU A 51 6.85 18.89 30.21
N THR A 52 6.01 19.39 29.29
CA THR A 52 6.44 19.72 27.93
C THR A 52 7.61 20.71 27.92
N GLY A 53 7.56 21.74 28.77
CA GLY A 53 8.66 22.72 28.89
C GLY A 53 9.92 22.10 29.50
N GLU A 54 9.77 21.30 30.55
CA GLU A 54 10.90 20.62 31.21
C GLU A 54 11.59 19.63 30.26
N LEU A 55 10.84 18.80 29.54
CA LEU A 55 11.36 17.81 28.61
C LEU A 55 12.04 18.46 27.39
N ALA A 56 11.52 19.59 26.90
CA ALA A 56 12.14 20.33 25.80
C ALA A 56 13.55 20.83 26.15
N SER A 57 13.84 21.06 27.43
CA SER A 57 15.18 21.45 27.90
C SER A 57 16.15 20.28 28.13
N LYS A 58 15.62 19.08 28.42
CA LYS A 58 16.43 17.88 28.73
C LYS A 58 16.73 17.03 27.50
N VAL A 59 15.80 17.01 26.55
CA VAL A 59 15.95 16.29 25.28
C VAL A 59 15.94 17.33 24.17
N PRO A 60 17.11 17.77 23.68
CA PRO A 60 17.15 18.69 22.56
C PRO A 60 16.42 18.05 21.38
N LEU A 61 15.42 18.77 20.85
CA LEU A 61 14.71 18.44 19.63
C LEU A 61 15.62 18.70 18.42
N GLU A 62 16.83 18.15 18.41
CA GLU A 62 17.64 18.04 17.20
C GLU A 62 17.08 16.91 16.35
N ILE A 63 15.89 17.14 15.81
CA ILE A 63 15.35 16.34 14.71
C ILE A 63 16.13 16.78 13.47
N GLN A 64 17.36 16.31 13.35
CA GLN A 64 18.07 16.26 12.07
C GLN A 64 17.23 15.42 11.09
N GLU A 65 17.57 15.45 9.80
CA GLU A 65 16.96 14.54 8.83
C GLU A 65 17.11 13.09 9.32
N ILE A 66 16.00 12.50 9.78
CA ILE A 66 16.00 11.10 10.18
C ILE A 66 15.70 10.32 8.91
N THR A 67 16.75 9.90 8.23
CA THR A 67 16.66 9.08 7.01
C THR A 67 16.47 7.59 7.33
N ASP A 68 16.64 7.20 8.59
CA ASP A 68 16.60 5.81 9.05
C ASP A 68 15.38 5.53 9.95
N PRO A 69 14.44 4.66 9.53
CA PRO A 69 13.29 4.26 10.32
C PRO A 69 13.64 3.68 11.70
N GLU A 70 14.75 2.92 11.81
CA GLU A 70 15.14 2.33 13.10
C GLU A 70 15.60 3.40 14.08
N LYS A 71 16.31 4.42 13.61
CA LYS A 71 16.69 5.57 14.44
C LYS A 71 15.46 6.33 14.93
N LEU A 72 14.45 6.54 14.07
CA LEU A 72 13.20 7.18 14.48
C LEU A 72 12.51 6.40 15.59
N GLU A 73 12.40 5.08 15.43
CA GLU A 73 11.77 4.20 16.42
C GLU A 73 12.55 4.18 17.74
N ASN A 74 13.88 4.10 17.67
CA ASN A 74 14.75 4.14 18.85
C ASN A 74 14.66 5.50 19.57
N LEU A 75 14.57 6.60 18.84
CA LEU A 75 14.36 7.94 19.42
C LEU A 75 12.99 8.02 20.11
N LYS A 76 11.92 7.53 19.47
CA LYS A 76 10.59 7.47 20.08
C LYS A 76 10.61 6.65 21.38
N LYS A 77 11.26 5.48 21.37
CA LYS A 77 11.41 4.63 22.56
C LYS A 77 12.21 5.31 23.66
N ALA A 78 13.35 5.90 23.33
CA ALA A 78 14.19 6.61 24.29
C ALA A 78 13.44 7.79 24.92
N PHE A 79 12.74 8.59 24.11
CA PHE A 79 11.92 9.69 24.60
C PHE A 79 10.77 9.20 25.49
N PHE A 80 10.10 8.11 25.08
CA PHE A 80 9.01 7.53 25.86
C PHE A 80 9.49 7.05 27.24
N GLU A 81 10.62 6.35 27.30
CA GLU A 81 11.21 5.89 28.55
C GLU A 81 11.66 7.04 29.45
N GLU A 82 12.27 8.09 28.89
CA GLU A 82 12.68 9.25 29.67
C GLU A 82 11.47 10.02 30.21
N THR A 83 10.45 10.23 29.37
CA THR A 83 9.18 10.84 29.77
C THR A 83 8.51 10.03 30.88
N ARG A 84 8.53 8.69 30.77
CA ARG A 84 8.00 7.78 31.79
C ARG A 84 8.70 7.95 33.13
N LYS A 85 10.03 8.09 33.15
CA LYS A 85 10.79 8.35 34.39
C LYS A 85 10.40 9.67 35.01
N VAL A 86 10.39 10.76 34.23
CA VAL A 86 10.04 12.10 34.73
C VAL A 86 8.62 12.13 35.29
N ILE A 87 7.65 11.52 34.62
CA ILE A 87 6.27 11.44 35.13
C ILE A 87 6.23 10.62 36.42
N LYS A 88 6.93 9.48 36.48
CA LYS A 88 6.96 8.62 37.67
C LYS A 88 7.59 9.31 38.89
N GLU A 89 8.58 10.17 38.69
CA GLU A 89 9.14 11.01 39.75
C GLU A 89 8.13 12.05 40.29
N LYS A 90 7.32 12.65 39.40
CA LYS A 90 6.32 13.66 39.80
C LYS A 90 5.02 13.03 40.34
N LEU A 91 4.69 11.82 39.89
CA LEU A 91 3.46 11.08 40.21
C LEU A 91 3.78 9.65 40.71
N PRO A 92 4.52 9.50 41.83
CA PRO A 92 5.03 8.20 42.27
C PRO A 92 3.95 7.19 42.68
N ASN A 93 2.77 7.68 43.06
CA ASN A 93 1.65 6.85 43.54
C ASN A 93 0.61 6.54 42.45
N HIS A 94 0.81 6.99 41.21
CA HIS A 94 -0.09 6.68 40.10
C HIS A 94 0.22 5.29 39.50
N PRO A 95 -0.80 4.57 38.99
CA PRO A 95 -0.59 3.26 38.41
C PRO A 95 0.21 3.36 37.11
N ASP A 96 1.06 2.35 36.84
CA ASP A 96 1.99 2.37 35.69
C ASP A 96 1.28 2.56 34.34
N ASN A 97 0.05 2.05 34.18
CA ASN A 97 -0.74 2.25 32.97
C ASN A 97 -1.16 3.72 32.73
N GLU A 98 -1.40 4.49 33.79
CA GLU A 98 -1.70 5.92 33.69
C GLU A 98 -0.44 6.73 33.38
N ILE A 99 0.70 6.33 33.94
CA ILE A 99 2.01 6.90 33.59
C ILE A 99 2.31 6.63 32.12
N GLU A 100 2.16 5.40 31.63
CA GLU A 100 2.35 5.04 30.21
C GLU A 100 1.42 5.83 29.29
N LEU A 101 0.16 6.02 29.68
CA LEU A 101 -0.81 6.83 28.94
C LEU A 101 -0.34 8.29 28.83
N LEU A 102 0.06 8.91 29.95
CA LEU A 102 0.53 10.30 29.96
C LEU A 102 1.83 10.46 29.17
N SER A 103 2.74 9.48 29.23
CA SER A 103 3.95 9.44 28.40
C SER A 103 3.62 9.40 26.91
N GLY A 104 2.67 8.55 26.50
CA GLY A 104 2.21 8.48 25.12
C GLY A 104 1.61 9.80 24.64
N VAL A 105 0.80 10.47 25.47
CA VAL A 105 0.22 11.78 25.14
C VAL A 105 1.30 12.86 24.99
N LEU A 106 2.33 12.87 25.83
CA LEU A 106 3.47 13.79 25.68
C LEU A 106 4.29 13.49 24.44
N LEU A 107 4.54 12.21 24.15
CA LEU A 107 5.20 11.78 22.90
C LEU A 107 4.43 12.32 21.68
N HIS A 108 3.11 12.16 21.65
CA HIS A 108 2.27 12.69 20.58
C HIS A 108 2.34 14.21 20.47
N ARG A 109 2.35 14.95 21.59
CA ARG A 109 2.39 16.43 21.58
C ARG A 109 3.75 17.00 21.19
N MET A 110 4.85 16.34 21.57
CA MET A 110 6.21 16.88 21.40
C MET A 110 6.91 16.35 20.15
N TYR A 111 6.73 15.06 19.84
CA TYR A 111 7.39 14.39 18.71
C TYR A 111 6.42 13.93 17.62
N GLY A 112 5.12 13.92 17.89
CA GLY A 112 4.07 13.54 16.93
C GLY A 112 3.23 14.71 16.44
N LEU A 113 2.10 14.40 15.82
CA LEU A 113 1.10 15.35 15.34
C LEU A 113 -0.06 15.52 16.35
N GLY A 114 0.25 15.45 17.64
CA GLY A 114 -0.75 15.51 18.71
C GLY A 114 -1.77 14.37 18.61
N PHE A 115 -3.05 14.69 18.83
CA PHE A 115 -4.10 13.66 18.82
C PHE A 115 -4.33 13.03 17.42
N VAL A 116 -3.79 13.63 16.36
CA VAL A 116 -3.87 13.10 14.99
C VAL A 116 -3.14 11.75 14.89
N GLU A 117 -2.12 11.50 15.74
CA GLU A 117 -1.40 10.22 15.82
C GLU A 117 -2.35 9.03 16.07
N ILE A 118 -3.43 9.23 16.83
CA ILE A 118 -4.45 8.20 17.06
C ILE A 118 -5.15 7.81 15.75
N MET A 119 -5.52 8.80 14.93
CA MET A 119 -6.12 8.54 13.61
C MET A 119 -5.09 7.88 12.68
N LEU A 120 -3.83 8.31 12.73
CA LEU A 120 -2.75 7.73 11.94
C LEU A 120 -2.37 6.31 12.36
N ALA A 121 -2.79 5.86 13.55
CA ALA A 121 -2.64 4.47 13.99
C ALA A 121 -3.82 3.57 13.57
N ASP A 122 -4.97 4.14 13.19
CA ASP A 122 -6.16 3.34 12.83
C ASP A 122 -6.03 2.69 11.44
N ASN A 123 -5.80 1.38 11.39
CA ASN A 123 -5.66 0.60 10.15
C ASN A 123 -6.90 0.61 9.22
N TRP A 124 -8.06 1.07 9.69
CA TRP A 124 -9.24 1.23 8.85
C TRP A 124 -9.24 2.51 8.01
N LEU A 125 -8.35 3.47 8.30
CA LEU A 125 -8.25 4.72 7.55
C LEU A 125 -7.22 4.64 6.42
N GLU A 126 -7.58 5.05 5.21
CA GLU A 126 -6.68 5.17 4.05
C GLU A 126 -6.17 6.60 3.87
N GLU A 127 -6.98 7.60 4.21
CA GLU A 127 -6.63 9.01 4.05
C GLU A 127 -7.08 9.83 5.25
N LEU A 128 -6.30 10.83 5.62
CA LEU A 128 -6.61 11.85 6.62
C LEU A 128 -6.42 13.23 5.98
N VAL A 129 -7.42 14.09 6.11
CA VAL A 129 -7.47 15.39 5.46
C VAL A 129 -7.81 16.47 6.47
N ILE A 130 -6.92 17.45 6.58
CA ILE A 130 -7.09 18.69 7.33
C ILE A 130 -7.23 19.80 6.28
N ASN A 131 -8.44 20.34 6.13
CA ASN A 131 -8.73 21.40 5.14
C ASN A 131 -8.50 22.82 5.70
N SER A 132 -8.76 23.01 6.99
CA SER A 132 -8.46 24.24 7.75
C SER A 132 -8.70 23.98 9.24
N SER A 133 -8.36 24.95 10.08
CA SER A 133 -8.70 24.93 11.52
C SER A 133 -10.18 25.22 11.80
N LYS A 134 -10.89 25.80 10.84
CA LYS A 134 -12.33 26.11 10.96
C LYS A 134 -13.22 24.91 10.68
N GLU A 135 -12.70 23.93 9.96
CA GLU A 135 -13.41 22.71 9.57
C GLU A 135 -13.00 21.52 10.45
N ARG A 136 -13.89 20.52 10.51
CA ARG A 136 -13.57 19.23 11.13
C ARG A 136 -12.61 18.46 10.23
N ILE A 137 -11.74 17.66 10.84
CA ILE A 137 -10.86 16.74 10.10
C ILE A 137 -11.77 15.74 9.35
N SER A 138 -11.40 15.42 8.11
CA SER A 138 -12.07 14.40 7.30
C SER A 138 -11.16 13.19 7.13
N VAL A 139 -11.72 11.99 7.08
CA VAL A 139 -10.95 10.75 6.92
C VAL A 139 -11.63 9.84 5.90
N TYR A 140 -10.86 9.02 5.18
CA TYR A 140 -11.39 7.98 4.32
C TYR A 140 -11.31 6.62 5.01
N HIS A 141 -12.45 6.09 5.44
CA HIS A 141 -12.57 4.79 6.10
C HIS A 141 -12.82 3.68 5.07
N ARG A 142 -12.02 2.61 5.06
CA ARG A 142 -12.09 1.50 4.08
C ARG A 142 -13.49 0.95 3.85
N LYS A 143 -14.28 0.83 4.92
CA LYS A 143 -15.65 0.30 4.92
C LYS A 143 -16.74 1.34 4.65
N TYR A 144 -16.53 2.60 5.03
CA TYR A 144 -17.59 3.62 5.10
C TYR A 144 -17.35 4.81 4.15
N GLY A 145 -16.21 4.83 3.44
CA GLY A 145 -15.81 5.93 2.57
C GLY A 145 -15.42 7.18 3.36
N TRP A 146 -15.65 8.36 2.79
CA TRP A 146 -15.41 9.63 3.46
C TRP A 146 -16.28 9.75 4.70
N CYS A 147 -15.64 10.05 5.83
CA CYS A 147 -16.27 10.32 7.11
C CYS A 147 -15.78 11.67 7.63
N VAL A 148 -16.68 12.44 8.24
CA VAL A 148 -16.29 13.64 8.97
C VAL A 148 -16.00 13.27 10.41
N THR A 149 -14.92 13.78 10.99
CA THR A 149 -14.56 13.44 12.36
C THR A 149 -15.30 14.34 13.37
N SER A 150 -15.30 13.96 14.64
CA SER A 150 -15.78 14.82 15.74
C SER A 150 -14.79 15.90 16.18
N SER A 151 -13.59 15.97 15.56
CA SER A 151 -12.46 16.77 16.03
C SER A 151 -12.03 17.79 14.98
N SER A 152 -11.55 18.95 15.43
CA SER A 152 -10.91 19.98 14.60
C SER A 152 -9.53 20.33 15.16
N ILE A 153 -8.70 20.96 14.33
CA ILE A 153 -7.43 21.54 14.76
C ILE A 153 -7.69 22.92 15.38
N ARG A 154 -6.93 23.31 16.40
CA ARG A 154 -7.24 24.51 17.19
C ARG A 154 -7.00 25.82 16.45
N SER A 155 -5.96 25.85 15.60
CA SER A 155 -5.56 27.05 14.86
C SER A 155 -4.81 26.72 13.58
N GLU A 156 -4.75 27.68 12.66
CA GLU A 156 -3.93 27.59 11.44
C GLU A 156 -2.43 27.47 11.76
N GLU A 157 -2.00 28.05 12.88
CA GLU A 157 -0.63 27.93 13.38
C GLU A 157 -0.29 26.49 13.79
N GLU A 158 -1.24 25.77 14.39
CA GLU A 158 -1.05 24.36 14.73
C GLU A 158 -0.90 23.49 13.46
N ILE A 159 -1.69 23.78 12.41
CA ILE A 159 -1.55 23.12 11.11
C ILE A 159 -0.18 23.44 10.47
N TYR A 160 0.24 24.71 10.50
CA TYR A 160 1.57 25.12 10.03
C TYR A 160 2.68 24.38 10.78
N ASN A 161 2.59 24.31 12.11
CA ASN A 161 3.55 23.60 12.94
C ASN A 161 3.61 22.11 12.61
N PHE A 162 2.47 21.46 12.34
CA PHE A 162 2.44 20.07 11.87
C PHE A 162 3.11 19.90 10.51
N ALA A 163 2.80 20.75 9.53
CA ALA A 163 3.43 20.69 8.21
C ALA A 163 4.96 20.90 8.30
N SER A 164 5.40 21.88 9.09
CA SER A 164 6.81 22.17 9.33
C SER A 164 7.54 21.04 10.08
N GLN A 165 6.88 20.40 11.05
CA GLN A 165 7.42 19.21 11.72
C GLN A 165 7.56 18.01 10.78
N ILE A 166 6.58 17.79 9.90
CA ILE A 166 6.65 16.75 8.88
C ILE A 166 7.83 17.02 7.95
N GLY A 167 7.94 18.25 7.43
CA GLY A 167 9.03 18.66 6.55
C GLY A 167 10.40 18.39 7.16
N ARG A 168 10.64 18.84 8.40
CA ARG A 168 11.92 18.63 9.10
C ARG A 168 12.30 17.15 9.23
N LYS A 169 11.33 16.27 9.52
CA LYS A 169 11.58 14.83 9.66
C LYS A 169 12.04 14.17 8.37
N VAL A 170 11.65 14.71 7.21
CA VAL A 170 11.86 14.11 5.89
C VAL A 170 12.80 14.93 5.00
N GLY A 171 13.50 15.92 5.57
CA GLY A 171 14.45 16.77 4.83
C GLY A 171 13.78 17.71 3.82
N ARG A 172 12.57 18.18 4.13
CA ARG A 172 11.82 19.13 3.32
C ARG A 172 11.52 20.39 4.11
N GLU A 173 11.44 21.51 3.40
CA GLU A 173 11.05 22.79 4.00
C GLU A 173 9.65 23.19 3.52
N ILE A 174 8.83 23.68 4.44
CA ILE A 174 7.57 24.35 4.13
C ILE A 174 7.50 25.65 4.94
N ASN A 175 7.38 26.77 4.23
CA ASN A 175 7.35 28.11 4.81
C ASN A 175 6.59 29.05 3.86
N SER A 176 6.55 30.35 4.15
CA SER A 176 5.85 31.32 3.29
C SER A 176 6.45 31.50 1.89
N LEU A 177 7.75 31.23 1.72
CA LEU A 177 8.45 31.28 0.42
C LEU A 177 8.24 29.98 -0.38
N ASN A 178 8.19 28.84 0.31
CA ASN A 178 7.93 27.50 -0.22
C ASN A 178 6.63 26.94 0.40
N PRO A 179 5.45 27.43 0.00
CA PRO A 179 4.18 27.13 0.66
C PRO A 179 3.57 25.77 0.29
N ILE A 180 4.20 24.99 -0.59
CA ILE A 180 3.71 23.69 -1.05
C ILE A 180 4.75 22.63 -0.70
N MET A 181 4.32 21.55 -0.05
CA MET A 181 5.16 20.41 0.27
C MET A 181 4.51 19.12 -0.19
N ASP A 182 5.26 18.30 -0.94
CA ASP A 182 4.94 16.90 -1.20
C ASP A 182 6.08 16.05 -0.64
N ALA A 183 5.75 15.10 0.23
CA ALA A 183 6.72 14.35 0.99
C ALA A 183 6.28 12.91 1.27
N HIS A 184 7.26 12.06 1.54
CA HIS A 184 7.06 10.69 1.99
C HIS A 184 7.62 10.54 3.40
N LEU A 185 6.77 10.12 4.34
CA LEU A 185 7.18 9.82 5.71
C LEU A 185 7.96 8.51 5.75
N LEU A 186 8.78 8.33 6.78
CA LEU A 186 9.46 7.06 7.06
C LEU A 186 8.49 5.89 7.27
N THR A 187 7.23 6.17 7.60
CA THR A 187 6.15 5.17 7.69
C THR A 187 5.68 4.67 6.32
N GLY A 188 6.12 5.29 5.22
CA GLY A 188 5.62 5.07 3.87
C GLY A 188 4.42 5.96 3.50
N ASP A 189 3.84 6.70 4.45
CA ASP A 189 2.70 7.57 4.19
C ASP A 189 3.12 8.75 3.30
N ARG A 190 2.26 9.15 2.36
CA ARG A 190 2.45 10.36 1.55
C ARG A 190 1.76 11.53 2.20
N VAL A 191 2.44 12.66 2.26
CA VAL A 191 1.93 13.92 2.79
C VAL A 191 1.97 14.98 1.70
N ALA A 192 0.83 15.59 1.43
CA ALA A 192 0.73 16.84 0.71
C ALA A 192 0.28 17.94 1.67
N ALA A 193 1.00 19.05 1.73
CA ALA A 193 0.63 20.20 2.54
C ALA A 193 0.70 21.49 1.72
N THR A 194 -0.19 22.44 2.03
CA THR A 194 -0.23 23.74 1.36
C THR A 194 -0.59 24.83 2.33
N LEU A 195 0.17 25.92 2.34
CA LEU A 195 -0.01 27.06 3.22
C LEU A 195 -0.81 28.20 2.56
N PHE A 196 -1.41 29.05 3.39
CA PHE A 196 -1.92 30.36 2.96
C PHE A 196 -0.75 31.23 2.44
N PRO A 197 -0.88 31.98 1.34
CA PRO A 197 -2.11 32.29 0.60
C PRO A 197 -2.47 31.34 -0.55
N ILE A 198 -1.68 30.28 -0.80
CA ILE A 198 -1.96 29.34 -1.90
C ILE A 198 -3.27 28.58 -1.65
N SER A 199 -3.48 28.16 -0.42
CA SER A 199 -4.78 27.70 0.06
C SER A 199 -5.50 28.84 0.74
N THR A 200 -6.49 29.43 0.05
CA THR A 200 -7.18 30.65 0.46
C THR A 200 -8.08 30.48 1.69
N MET A 201 -8.44 29.24 2.03
CA MET A 201 -9.35 28.92 3.14
C MET A 201 -8.63 28.46 4.42
N GLY A 202 -7.29 28.41 4.41
CA GLY A 202 -6.46 27.95 5.52
C GLY A 202 -5.34 27.01 5.07
N ASN A 203 -4.45 26.67 5.99
CA ASN A 203 -3.39 25.69 5.77
C ASN A 203 -4.01 24.29 5.66
N THR A 204 -3.48 23.47 4.74
CA THR A 204 -3.99 22.14 4.46
C THR A 204 -2.92 21.08 4.67
N ILE A 205 -3.34 19.90 5.11
CA ILE A 205 -2.52 18.68 5.16
C ILE A 205 -3.39 17.50 4.71
N THR A 206 -2.93 16.77 3.72
CA THR A 206 -3.50 15.50 3.28
C THR A 206 -2.46 14.41 3.49
N ILE A 207 -2.78 13.43 4.32
CA ILE A 207 -1.95 12.25 4.60
C ILE A 207 -2.63 11.03 4.00
N ARG A 208 -2.03 10.46 2.96
CA ARG A 208 -2.44 9.17 2.38
C ARG A 208 -1.60 8.07 3.02
N ARG A 209 -2.27 7.16 3.72
CA ARG A 209 -1.62 6.15 4.53
C ARG A 209 -1.12 4.98 3.70
N PHE A 210 0.08 4.51 4.01
CA PHE A 210 0.60 3.25 3.53
C PHE A 210 -0.20 2.10 4.15
N ALA A 211 -0.63 1.14 3.33
CA ALA A 211 -1.43 0.03 3.80
C ALA A 211 -0.60 -0.92 4.68
N ARG A 212 -0.75 -0.83 6.01
CA ARG A 212 -0.03 -1.70 6.96
C ARG A 212 -0.35 -3.19 6.81
N ASN A 213 -1.57 -3.50 6.38
CA ASN A 213 -1.99 -4.85 5.98
C ASN A 213 -2.35 -4.82 4.48
N PRO A 214 -1.41 -5.16 3.59
CA PRO A 214 -1.67 -5.25 2.16
C PRO A 214 -2.61 -6.41 1.82
N TRP A 215 -3.33 -6.28 0.70
CA TRP A 215 -4.21 -7.34 0.20
C TRP A 215 -3.39 -8.52 -0.30
N THR A 216 -3.82 -9.73 0.04
CA THR A 216 -3.26 -10.98 -0.46
C THR A 216 -4.16 -11.65 -1.51
N PRO A 217 -3.66 -12.65 -2.27
CA PRO A 217 -4.48 -13.34 -3.26
C PRO A 217 -5.73 -13.96 -2.64
N THR A 218 -5.63 -14.51 -1.43
CA THR A 218 -6.77 -15.07 -0.70
C THR A 218 -7.77 -14.00 -0.26
N ASN A 219 -7.32 -12.81 0.16
CA ASN A 219 -8.24 -11.70 0.42
C ASN A 219 -9.01 -11.30 -0.84
N LEU A 220 -8.32 -11.24 -1.98
CA LEU A 220 -8.93 -10.83 -3.25
C LEU A 220 -9.94 -11.88 -3.75
N ILE A 221 -9.65 -13.18 -3.58
CA ILE A 221 -10.62 -14.25 -3.89
C ILE A 221 -11.81 -14.19 -2.94
N ALA A 222 -11.58 -14.02 -1.63
CA ALA A 222 -12.66 -13.93 -0.64
C ALA A 222 -13.57 -12.70 -0.86
N ALA A 223 -13.02 -11.60 -1.36
CA ALA A 223 -13.78 -10.40 -1.74
C ALA A 223 -14.47 -10.51 -3.12
N ASN A 224 -14.35 -11.67 -3.78
CA ASN A 224 -14.77 -11.90 -5.17
C ASN A 224 -14.15 -10.89 -6.16
N THR A 225 -12.96 -10.35 -5.87
CA THR A 225 -12.24 -9.41 -6.76
C THR A 225 -11.64 -10.14 -7.96
N LEU A 226 -11.12 -11.35 -7.76
CA LEU A 226 -10.81 -12.28 -8.85
C LEU A 226 -11.26 -13.70 -8.48
N SER A 227 -11.46 -14.54 -9.48
CA SER A 227 -11.75 -15.95 -9.25
C SER A 227 -10.49 -16.74 -8.89
N LYS A 228 -10.67 -17.93 -8.33
CA LYS A 228 -9.57 -18.83 -7.98
C LYS A 228 -8.81 -19.32 -9.22
N GLU A 229 -9.53 -19.52 -10.32
CA GLU A 229 -8.99 -19.92 -11.61
C GLU A 229 -8.06 -18.84 -12.17
N ILE A 230 -8.49 -17.57 -12.14
CA ILE A 230 -7.66 -16.42 -12.50
C ILE A 230 -6.42 -16.34 -11.58
N ALA A 231 -6.60 -16.55 -10.27
CA ALA A 231 -5.52 -16.49 -9.30
C ALA A 231 -4.45 -17.57 -9.57
N SER A 232 -4.87 -18.82 -9.80
CA SER A 232 -3.97 -19.92 -10.13
C SER A 232 -3.22 -19.70 -11.44
N PHE A 233 -3.88 -19.10 -12.43
CA PHE A 233 -3.28 -18.79 -13.73
C PHE A 233 -2.21 -17.71 -13.58
N LEU A 234 -2.50 -16.63 -12.83
CA LEU A 234 -1.52 -15.59 -12.53
C LEU A 234 -0.36 -16.12 -11.69
N TRP A 235 -0.63 -17.05 -10.75
CA TRP A 235 0.44 -17.73 -10.00
C TRP A 235 1.34 -18.54 -10.93
N GLN A 236 0.78 -19.36 -11.84
CA GLN A 236 1.57 -20.11 -12.83
C GLN A 236 2.40 -19.16 -13.70
N ALA A 237 1.80 -18.09 -14.21
CA ALA A 237 2.50 -17.09 -15.01
C ALA A 237 3.69 -16.45 -14.26
N MET A 238 3.49 -16.07 -12.99
CA MET A 238 4.59 -15.51 -12.20
C MET A 238 5.67 -16.54 -11.86
N GLN A 239 5.29 -17.78 -11.55
CA GLN A 239 6.24 -18.86 -11.30
C GLN A 239 7.19 -19.04 -12.48
N TYR A 240 6.68 -18.93 -13.72
CA TYR A 240 7.44 -19.09 -14.96
C TYR A 240 7.85 -17.77 -15.61
N GLU A 241 8.02 -16.71 -14.80
CA GLU A 241 8.70 -15.49 -15.24
C GLU A 241 8.01 -14.65 -16.33
N LEU A 242 6.72 -14.88 -16.55
CA LEU A 242 5.95 -14.15 -17.55
C LEU A 242 5.68 -12.70 -17.12
N ASN A 243 5.78 -11.79 -18.08
CA ASN A 243 5.59 -10.35 -17.88
C ASN A 243 4.10 -10.00 -17.74
N ILE A 244 3.74 -9.23 -16.70
CA ILE A 244 2.34 -8.89 -16.40
C ILE A 244 2.18 -7.40 -16.18
N LEU A 245 1.22 -6.80 -16.90
CA LEU A 245 0.80 -5.42 -16.71
C LEU A 245 -0.56 -5.35 -16.02
N VAL A 246 -0.61 -4.71 -14.85
CA VAL A 246 -1.85 -4.50 -14.09
C VAL A 246 -2.37 -3.09 -14.35
N SER A 247 -3.49 -2.99 -15.07
CA SER A 247 -4.08 -1.71 -15.48
C SER A 247 -5.45 -1.45 -14.86
N GLY A 248 -6.00 -0.26 -15.05
CA GLY A 248 -7.26 0.21 -14.49
C GLY A 248 -7.28 1.72 -14.16
N GLY A 249 -8.46 2.27 -13.93
CA GLY A 249 -8.63 3.67 -13.53
C GLY A 249 -8.09 4.02 -12.14
N THR A 250 -8.22 5.29 -11.75
CA THR A 250 -7.81 5.76 -10.42
C THR A 250 -8.61 5.05 -9.32
N ALA A 251 -7.92 4.61 -8.26
CA ALA A 251 -8.49 3.90 -7.12
C ALA A 251 -9.20 2.57 -7.45
N SER A 252 -8.93 1.97 -8.62
CA SER A 252 -9.48 0.66 -9.01
C SER A 252 -8.84 -0.52 -8.27
N GLY A 253 -7.68 -0.32 -7.64
CA GLY A 253 -6.95 -1.35 -6.91
C GLY A 253 -5.73 -1.93 -7.62
N LYS A 254 -5.20 -1.26 -8.67
CA LYS A 254 -4.00 -1.69 -9.42
C LYS A 254 -2.81 -2.03 -8.53
N SER A 255 -2.33 -1.08 -7.72
CA SER A 255 -1.17 -1.29 -6.84
C SER A 255 -1.44 -2.41 -5.84
N SER A 256 -2.67 -2.51 -5.32
CA SER A 256 -3.07 -3.60 -4.40
C SER A 256 -3.06 -4.96 -5.07
N MET A 257 -3.52 -5.06 -6.32
CA MET A 257 -3.46 -6.28 -7.12
C MET A 257 -2.01 -6.66 -7.44
N LEU A 258 -1.20 -5.71 -7.90
CA LEU A 258 0.23 -5.92 -8.16
C LEU A 258 0.95 -6.43 -6.91
N ASN A 259 0.75 -5.77 -5.76
CA ASN A 259 1.37 -6.17 -4.49
C ASN A 259 0.93 -7.57 -4.05
N SER A 260 -0.35 -7.90 -4.22
CA SER A 260 -0.88 -9.23 -3.94
C SER A 260 -0.20 -10.29 -4.81
N LEU A 261 -0.03 -10.01 -6.10
CA LEU A 261 0.63 -10.91 -7.05
C LEU A 261 2.10 -11.14 -6.69
N CYS A 262 2.82 -10.13 -6.17
CA CYS A 262 4.20 -10.31 -5.70
C CYS A 262 4.37 -11.41 -4.64
N SER A 263 3.31 -11.82 -3.95
CA SER A 263 3.35 -12.96 -3.02
C SER A 263 3.65 -14.30 -3.72
N PHE A 264 3.36 -14.41 -5.02
CA PHE A 264 3.65 -15.60 -5.83
C PHE A 264 5.10 -15.65 -6.34
N ILE A 265 5.93 -14.63 -6.09
CA ILE A 265 7.33 -14.67 -6.50
C ILE A 265 8.07 -15.76 -5.70
N PRO A 266 8.81 -16.67 -6.36
CA PRO A 266 9.65 -17.64 -5.68
C PRO A 266 10.62 -16.97 -4.70
N PRO A 267 10.74 -17.47 -3.45
CA PRO A 267 11.56 -16.82 -2.42
C PRO A 267 13.06 -16.93 -2.68
N THR A 268 13.51 -17.66 -3.68
CA THR A 268 14.94 -17.78 -4.05
C THR A 268 15.43 -16.66 -4.96
N GLN A 269 14.55 -15.75 -5.36
CA GLN A 269 14.82 -14.76 -6.39
C GLN A 269 15.06 -13.35 -5.84
N ARG A 270 15.83 -12.56 -6.57
CA ARG A 270 16.13 -11.15 -6.32
C ARG A 270 15.07 -10.24 -6.90
N ILE A 271 14.53 -9.36 -6.08
CA ILE A 271 13.43 -8.48 -6.45
C ILE A 271 13.88 -7.03 -6.34
N LEU A 272 13.70 -6.26 -7.41
CA LEU A 272 13.85 -4.81 -7.39
C LEU A 272 12.48 -4.18 -7.56
N SER A 273 12.05 -3.39 -6.58
CA SER A 273 10.84 -2.58 -6.72
C SER A 273 11.22 -1.12 -6.98
N ILE A 274 10.54 -0.46 -7.90
CA ILE A 274 10.83 0.90 -8.34
C ILE A 274 9.53 1.68 -8.27
N GLU A 275 9.45 2.69 -7.40
CA GLU A 275 8.20 3.40 -7.13
C GLU A 275 8.43 4.91 -6.96
N ASP A 276 7.49 5.74 -7.40
CA ASP A 276 7.52 7.17 -7.07
C ASP A 276 7.29 7.37 -5.56
N THR A 277 6.37 6.59 -5.03
CA THR A 277 6.01 6.53 -3.62
C THR A 277 5.99 5.08 -3.23
N ARG A 278 6.67 4.72 -2.14
CA ARG A 278 6.63 3.34 -1.63
C ARG A 278 5.17 2.97 -1.33
N GLU A 279 4.59 2.05 -2.09
CA GLU A 279 3.26 1.45 -1.90
C GLU A 279 3.35 -0.08 -1.72
N LEU A 280 4.41 -0.71 -2.26
CA LEU A 280 4.63 -2.15 -2.17
C LEU A 280 5.18 -2.58 -0.81
N SER A 281 4.61 -3.66 -0.32
CA SER A 281 5.06 -4.38 0.87
C SER A 281 5.06 -5.85 0.51
N LEU A 282 6.22 -6.50 0.59
CA LEU A 282 6.37 -7.91 0.25
C LEU A 282 6.24 -8.78 1.52
N PRO A 283 5.97 -10.10 1.38
CA PRO A 283 6.10 -11.02 2.50
C PRO A 283 7.53 -11.03 3.05
N LYS A 284 7.69 -11.20 4.38
CA LYS A 284 9.02 -11.26 5.03
C LYS A 284 9.96 -12.29 4.40
N GLN A 285 9.43 -13.37 3.84
CA GLN A 285 10.22 -14.42 3.17
C GLN A 285 10.95 -13.91 1.93
N LEU A 286 10.55 -12.77 1.34
CA LEU A 286 11.19 -12.14 0.19
C LEU A 286 12.23 -11.07 0.58
N TYR A 287 12.27 -10.65 1.85
CA TYR A 287 13.08 -9.49 2.29
C TYR A 287 14.59 -9.72 2.20
N TRP A 288 15.05 -10.98 2.24
CA TRP A 288 16.48 -11.29 2.21
C TRP A 288 17.17 -10.85 0.89
N ASN A 289 16.40 -10.67 -0.20
CA ASN A 289 16.93 -10.24 -1.51
C ASN A 289 16.00 -9.26 -2.22
N TRP A 290 15.35 -8.39 -1.46
CA TRP A 290 14.54 -7.31 -1.99
C TRP A 290 15.28 -5.97 -1.90
N VAL A 291 15.33 -5.25 -3.02
CA VAL A 291 15.84 -3.89 -3.10
C VAL A 291 14.70 -2.93 -3.46
N PRO A 292 14.15 -2.18 -2.49
CA PRO A 292 13.19 -1.12 -2.76
C PRO A 292 13.90 0.17 -3.18
N LEU A 293 13.58 0.66 -4.37
CA LEU A 293 14.06 1.90 -4.95
C LEU A 293 12.91 2.90 -5.07
N THR A 294 13.12 4.13 -4.62
CA THR A 294 12.12 5.20 -4.69
C THR A 294 12.66 6.45 -5.36
N SER A 295 11.85 7.08 -6.21
CA SER A 295 12.24 8.34 -6.85
C SER A 295 12.38 9.46 -5.81
N ARG A 296 13.11 10.52 -6.17
CA ARG A 296 13.35 11.67 -5.31
C ARG A 296 13.22 12.95 -6.12
N ASN A 297 12.24 13.79 -5.75
CA ASN A 297 12.13 15.15 -6.28
C ASN A 297 13.38 15.98 -5.93
N PRO A 298 13.78 16.95 -6.75
CA PRO A 298 14.89 17.84 -6.45
C PRO A 298 14.68 18.61 -5.13
N ASN A 299 15.77 19.13 -4.56
CA ASN A 299 15.71 20.07 -3.44
C ASN A 299 15.14 21.43 -3.91
N PRO A 300 14.87 22.39 -2.99
CA PRO A 300 14.38 23.72 -3.38
C PRO A 300 15.26 24.47 -4.39
N GLU A 301 16.56 24.16 -4.42
CA GLU A 301 17.53 24.70 -5.39
C GLU A 301 17.51 23.99 -6.75
N GLY A 302 16.63 23.00 -6.96
CA GLY A 302 16.49 22.27 -8.22
C GLY A 302 17.53 21.15 -8.44
N GLN A 303 18.29 20.78 -7.41
CA GLN A 303 19.38 19.81 -7.48
C GLN A 303 19.00 18.45 -6.87
N GLY A 304 19.69 17.40 -7.34
CA GLY A 304 19.60 16.06 -6.75
C GLY A 304 18.31 15.30 -7.07
N GLU A 305 17.60 15.63 -8.15
CA GLU A 305 16.51 14.79 -8.64
C GLU A 305 17.01 13.39 -9.00
N VAL A 306 16.23 12.36 -8.64
CA VAL A 306 16.41 10.98 -9.09
C VAL A 306 15.05 10.50 -9.59
N THR A 307 14.94 10.29 -10.89
CA THR A 307 13.66 9.93 -11.52
C THR A 307 13.42 8.42 -11.50
N MET A 308 12.17 8.01 -11.70
CA MET A 308 11.83 6.61 -11.94
C MET A 308 12.64 6.01 -13.10
N LEU A 309 12.91 6.79 -14.15
CA LEU A 309 13.70 6.34 -15.30
C LEU A 309 15.14 6.02 -14.90
N ASP A 310 15.78 6.90 -14.11
CA ASP A 310 17.14 6.68 -13.61
C ASP A 310 17.24 5.37 -12.82
N LEU A 311 16.23 5.10 -11.99
CA LEU A 311 16.13 3.88 -11.19
C LEU A 311 15.88 2.64 -12.03
N MET A 312 15.05 2.73 -13.08
CA MET A 312 14.81 1.63 -14.02
C MET A 312 16.09 1.26 -14.78
N VAL A 313 16.82 2.26 -15.30
CA VAL A 313 18.11 2.03 -15.97
C VAL A 313 19.15 1.45 -15.01
N ALA A 314 19.21 1.96 -13.76
CA ALA A 314 20.11 1.42 -12.74
C ALA A 314 19.77 -0.03 -12.37
N ALA A 315 18.48 -0.36 -12.26
CA ALA A 315 18.00 -1.70 -11.89
C ALA A 315 18.48 -2.78 -12.85
N LEU A 316 18.56 -2.50 -14.15
CA LEU A 316 19.08 -3.44 -15.16
C LEU A 316 20.53 -3.88 -14.90
N ARG A 317 21.32 -3.08 -14.17
CA ARG A 317 22.71 -3.39 -13.81
C ARG A 317 22.85 -4.11 -12.46
N MET A 318 21.74 -4.33 -11.76
CA MET A 318 21.73 -4.91 -10.41
C MET A 318 21.42 -6.41 -10.40
N ARG A 319 21.41 -7.04 -11.59
CA ARG A 319 21.07 -8.45 -11.81
C ARG A 319 19.75 -8.85 -11.11
N PRO A 320 18.62 -8.18 -11.41
CA PRO A 320 17.33 -8.55 -10.85
C PRO A 320 16.84 -9.86 -11.50
N ASP A 321 16.18 -10.72 -10.73
CA ASP A 321 15.36 -11.78 -11.32
C ASP A 321 13.97 -11.20 -11.64
N ARG A 322 13.44 -10.36 -10.73
CA ARG A 322 12.15 -9.67 -10.87
C ARG A 322 12.30 -8.17 -10.78
N ILE A 323 11.64 -7.45 -11.67
CA ILE A 323 11.49 -5.99 -11.62
C ILE A 323 10.02 -5.66 -11.42
N VAL A 324 9.70 -4.93 -10.35
CA VAL A 324 8.35 -4.46 -10.05
C VAL A 324 8.32 -2.95 -10.15
N VAL A 325 7.54 -2.40 -11.08
CA VAL A 325 7.44 -0.95 -11.31
C VAL A 325 6.09 -0.45 -10.84
N GLY A 326 6.09 0.53 -9.93
CA GLY A 326 4.89 1.07 -9.29
C GLY A 326 3.85 1.54 -10.31
N GLU A 327 4.18 2.50 -11.17
CA GLU A 327 3.31 2.94 -12.26
C GLU A 327 4.13 3.50 -13.43
N VAL A 328 3.85 3.04 -14.65
CA VAL A 328 4.46 3.58 -15.87
C VAL A 328 3.54 4.64 -16.47
N ARG A 329 4.06 5.85 -16.65
CA ARG A 329 3.28 7.03 -17.09
C ARG A 329 3.82 7.68 -18.35
N ARG A 330 5.14 7.65 -18.55
CA ARG A 330 5.83 8.36 -19.62
C ARG A 330 6.40 7.40 -20.65
N ARG A 331 6.73 7.93 -21.83
CA ARG A 331 7.29 7.17 -22.95
C ARG A 331 8.58 6.47 -22.57
N GLU A 332 9.52 7.21 -22.00
CA GLU A 332 10.87 6.73 -21.68
C GLU A 332 10.82 5.62 -20.61
N GLN A 333 9.87 5.72 -19.68
CA GLN A 333 9.61 4.66 -18.70
C GLN A 333 9.07 3.39 -19.37
N ALA A 334 8.17 3.54 -20.35
CA ALA A 334 7.65 2.39 -21.09
C ALA A 334 8.75 1.74 -21.94
N GLU A 335 9.56 2.52 -22.64
CA GLU A 335 10.72 2.03 -23.41
C GLU A 335 11.69 1.24 -22.51
N ALA A 336 12.08 1.80 -21.36
CA ALA A 336 12.93 1.09 -20.39
C ALA A 336 12.27 -0.17 -19.81
N LEU A 337 10.94 -0.17 -19.65
CA LEU A 337 10.18 -1.35 -19.20
C LEU A 337 10.27 -2.49 -20.23
N PHE A 338 10.06 -2.18 -21.51
CA PHE A 338 10.10 -3.18 -22.58
C PHE A 338 11.53 -3.63 -22.90
N GLU A 339 12.52 -2.74 -22.79
CA GLU A 339 13.94 -3.12 -22.84
C GLU A 339 14.29 -4.14 -21.74
N ALA A 340 13.79 -3.94 -20.52
CA ALA A 340 13.96 -4.89 -19.43
C ALA A 340 13.38 -6.27 -19.77
N MET A 341 12.17 -6.31 -20.35
CA MET A 341 11.53 -7.56 -20.76
C MET A 341 12.33 -8.29 -21.86
N HIS A 342 12.83 -7.56 -22.86
CA HIS A 342 13.62 -8.15 -23.95
C HIS A 342 14.99 -8.66 -23.50
N THR A 343 15.57 -8.05 -22.47
CA THR A 343 16.84 -8.49 -21.89
C THR A 343 16.68 -9.67 -20.94
N GLY A 344 15.50 -10.29 -20.89
CA GLY A 344 15.23 -11.53 -20.15
C GLY A 344 14.80 -11.32 -18.71
N HIS A 345 14.48 -10.08 -18.30
CA HIS A 345 13.97 -9.82 -16.95
C HIS A 345 12.46 -10.04 -16.90
N SER A 346 11.99 -10.64 -15.80
CA SER A 346 10.56 -10.75 -15.53
C SER A 346 10.06 -9.45 -14.91
N VAL A 347 9.15 -8.77 -15.61
CA VAL A 347 8.70 -7.42 -15.28
C VAL A 347 7.22 -7.38 -14.97
N TYR A 348 6.90 -6.69 -13.87
CA TYR A 348 5.55 -6.45 -13.40
C TYR A 348 5.34 -4.96 -13.19
N ALA A 349 4.28 -4.39 -13.76
CA ALA A 349 4.05 -2.96 -13.59
C ALA A 349 2.59 -2.60 -13.53
N THR A 350 2.27 -1.42 -12.94
CA THR A 350 0.95 -0.83 -13.15
C THR A 350 0.93 0.18 -14.29
N PHE A 351 -0.24 0.30 -14.92
CA PHE A 351 -0.49 1.23 -16.01
C PHE A 351 -1.89 1.85 -15.88
N HIS A 352 -2.12 3.03 -16.43
CA HIS A 352 -3.43 3.67 -16.35
C HIS A 352 -4.22 3.47 -17.66
N ALA A 353 -5.15 2.52 -17.68
CA ALA A 353 -6.14 2.37 -18.74
C ALA A 353 -7.31 1.52 -18.27
N ASP A 354 -8.53 1.80 -18.71
CA ASP A 354 -9.74 1.15 -18.16
C ASP A 354 -10.12 -0.16 -18.87
N THR A 355 -9.46 -0.52 -19.97
CA THR A 355 -9.70 -1.75 -20.75
C THR A 355 -8.40 -2.25 -21.40
N VAL A 356 -8.37 -3.52 -21.80
CA VAL A 356 -7.20 -4.08 -22.52
C VAL A 356 -6.95 -3.34 -23.84
N GLN A 357 -8.00 -2.97 -24.59
CA GLN A 357 -7.82 -2.20 -25.83
C GLN A 357 -7.21 -0.82 -25.60
N GLN A 358 -7.60 -0.15 -24.51
CA GLN A 358 -6.98 1.13 -24.16
C GLN A 358 -5.51 0.97 -23.74
N VAL A 359 -5.13 -0.14 -23.10
CA VAL A 359 -3.72 -0.46 -22.83
C VAL A 359 -2.96 -0.57 -24.15
N LYS A 360 -3.41 -1.44 -25.08
CA LYS A 360 -2.81 -1.58 -26.42
C LYS A 360 -2.65 -0.22 -27.09
N ARG A 361 -3.74 0.55 -27.20
CA ARG A 361 -3.74 1.85 -27.86
C ARG A 361 -2.74 2.82 -27.22
N ARG A 362 -2.77 2.97 -25.89
CA ARG A 362 -1.90 3.91 -25.18
C ARG A 362 -0.42 3.53 -25.26
N LEU A 363 -0.10 2.25 -25.37
CA LEU A 363 1.29 1.79 -25.54
C LEU A 363 1.77 2.06 -26.96
N THR A 364 0.95 1.78 -27.99
CA THR A 364 1.38 1.84 -29.40
C THR A 364 1.20 3.21 -30.06
N GLU A 365 0.41 4.10 -29.47
CA GLU A 365 0.13 5.45 -29.99
C GLU A 365 0.73 6.55 -29.10
N PRO A 366 0.92 7.78 -29.63
CA PRO A 366 1.35 8.92 -28.82
C PRO A 366 0.44 9.14 -27.59
N PRO A 367 1.02 9.55 -26.44
CA PRO A 367 2.38 10.06 -26.28
C PRO A 367 3.47 9.00 -26.02
N ILE A 368 3.11 7.71 -25.86
CA ILE A 368 4.10 6.66 -25.57
C ILE A 368 4.71 6.09 -26.86
N GLN A 369 3.87 5.56 -27.76
CA GLN A 369 4.28 5.12 -29.09
C GLN A 369 5.45 4.10 -29.10
N VAL A 370 5.39 3.08 -28.24
CA VAL A 370 6.29 1.93 -28.26
C VAL A 370 5.98 1.07 -29.50
N PRO A 371 7.01 0.61 -30.25
CA PRO A 371 6.82 -0.28 -31.39
C PRO A 371 6.03 -1.54 -31.03
N LYS A 372 5.11 -1.97 -31.90
CA LYS A 372 4.26 -3.15 -31.64
C LYS A 372 5.08 -4.41 -31.34
N THR A 373 6.19 -4.59 -32.05
CA THR A 373 7.14 -5.70 -31.85
C THR A 373 7.76 -5.70 -30.46
N GLU A 374 7.91 -4.53 -29.83
CA GLU A 374 8.40 -4.45 -28.45
C GLU A 374 7.30 -4.81 -27.44
N VAL A 375 6.05 -4.40 -27.73
CA VAL A 375 4.90 -4.73 -26.88
C VAL A 375 4.65 -6.24 -26.80
N GLU A 376 5.06 -7.01 -27.81
CA GLU A 376 4.99 -8.49 -27.78
C GLU A 376 5.78 -9.11 -26.62
N ALA A 377 6.75 -8.43 -26.02
CA ALA A 377 7.44 -8.93 -24.82
C ALA A 377 6.51 -9.03 -23.59
N LEU A 378 5.39 -8.30 -23.59
CA LEU A 378 4.36 -8.43 -22.57
C LEU A 378 3.55 -9.70 -22.78
N HIS A 379 3.33 -10.48 -21.73
CA HIS A 379 2.55 -11.72 -21.84
C HIS A 379 1.09 -11.50 -21.45
N LEU A 380 0.84 -10.81 -20.33
CA LEU A 380 -0.50 -10.67 -19.76
C LEU A 380 -0.86 -9.21 -19.43
N ILE A 381 -2.12 -8.86 -19.71
CA ILE A 381 -2.75 -7.60 -19.31
C ILE A 381 -3.93 -7.92 -18.40
N LEU A 382 -3.89 -7.42 -17.16
CA LEU A 382 -4.94 -7.58 -16.16
C LEU A 382 -5.59 -6.23 -15.86
N ILE A 383 -6.90 -6.10 -16.05
CA ILE A 383 -7.64 -4.84 -15.81
C ILE A 383 -8.39 -4.90 -14.49
N GLN A 384 -8.10 -3.98 -13.58
CA GLN A 384 -8.85 -3.73 -12.34
C GLN A 384 -9.89 -2.64 -12.54
N TYR A 385 -11.11 -2.89 -12.05
CA TYR A 385 -12.25 -2.00 -12.14
C TYR A 385 -12.92 -1.79 -10.78
N ARG A 386 -13.41 -0.58 -10.55
CA ARG A 386 -14.20 -0.22 -9.36
C ARG A 386 -15.61 0.16 -9.77
N ASP A 387 -16.59 -0.67 -9.39
CA ASP A 387 -18.00 -0.31 -9.48
C ASP A 387 -18.34 0.62 -8.31
N ARG A 388 -18.40 1.93 -8.59
CA ARG A 388 -18.70 2.96 -7.58
C ARG A 388 -20.10 2.84 -6.99
N ARG A 389 -21.07 2.34 -7.76
CA ARG A 389 -22.46 2.19 -7.31
C ARG A 389 -22.57 1.06 -6.29
N LYS A 390 -21.88 -0.05 -6.53
CA LYS A 390 -21.86 -1.21 -5.61
C LYS A 390 -20.78 -1.12 -4.54
N GLY A 391 -19.79 -0.22 -4.69
CA GLY A 391 -18.67 -0.09 -3.77
C GLY A 391 -17.67 -1.26 -3.84
N ILE A 392 -17.69 -2.04 -4.93
CA ILE A 392 -16.85 -3.24 -5.10
C ILE A 392 -15.72 -3.01 -6.11
N ARG A 393 -14.68 -3.83 -6.01
CA ARG A 393 -13.57 -3.89 -6.97
C ARG A 393 -13.51 -5.28 -7.60
N ARG A 394 -13.25 -5.36 -8.90
CA ARG A 394 -13.28 -6.60 -9.69
C ARG A 394 -12.20 -6.55 -10.77
N THR A 395 -11.62 -7.70 -11.09
CA THR A 395 -10.87 -7.92 -12.33
C THR A 395 -11.84 -7.88 -13.50
N LEU A 396 -11.81 -6.80 -14.28
CA LEU A 396 -12.71 -6.62 -15.42
C LEU A 396 -12.36 -7.56 -16.57
N GLU A 397 -11.08 -7.61 -16.93
CA GLU A 397 -10.55 -8.34 -18.07
C GLU A 397 -9.18 -8.94 -17.69
N LEU A 398 -8.93 -10.16 -18.16
CA LEU A 398 -7.60 -10.74 -18.26
C LEU A 398 -7.40 -11.17 -19.71
N ALA A 399 -6.36 -10.67 -20.35
CA ALA A 399 -5.99 -11.01 -21.71
C ALA A 399 -4.51 -11.36 -21.81
N GLU A 400 -4.19 -12.24 -22.74
CA GLU A 400 -2.82 -12.49 -23.19
C GLU A 400 -2.55 -11.73 -24.49
N VAL A 401 -1.31 -11.28 -24.66
CA VAL A 401 -0.83 -10.64 -25.89
C VAL A 401 -0.23 -11.73 -26.77
N LEU A 402 -0.72 -11.89 -28.00
CA LEU A 402 -0.18 -12.88 -28.93
C LEU A 402 1.07 -12.31 -29.64
N SER A 403 1.96 -13.19 -30.10
CA SER A 403 3.21 -12.84 -30.80
C SER A 403 3.20 -13.26 -32.26
N GLY A 404 3.98 -12.57 -33.10
CA GLY A 404 4.25 -12.99 -34.48
C GLY A 404 3.21 -12.59 -35.55
N GLY A 405 2.22 -11.76 -35.21
CA GLY A 405 1.28 -11.17 -36.16
C GLY A 405 1.76 -9.83 -36.73
N GLU A 406 1.23 -9.40 -37.89
CA GLU A 406 1.49 -8.04 -38.42
C GLU A 406 0.90 -6.94 -37.50
N GLU A 407 -0.15 -7.29 -36.76
CA GLU A 407 -0.83 -6.46 -35.78
C GLU A 407 -0.69 -7.07 -34.38
N LEU A 408 -0.70 -6.21 -33.35
CA LEU A 408 -0.67 -6.68 -31.96
C LEU A 408 -2.03 -7.32 -31.60
N GLU A 409 -2.10 -8.64 -31.63
CA GLU A 409 -3.32 -9.39 -31.33
C GLU A 409 -3.48 -9.67 -29.82
N LEU A 410 -4.73 -9.73 -29.37
CA LEU A 410 -5.09 -9.89 -27.97
C LEU A 410 -6.09 -11.03 -27.84
N ASN A 411 -5.78 -12.04 -27.03
CA ASN A 411 -6.70 -13.11 -26.69
C ASN A 411 -7.27 -12.87 -25.28
N TYR A 412 -8.60 -12.67 -25.20
CA TYR A 412 -9.27 -12.45 -23.92
C TYR A 412 -9.51 -13.79 -23.22
N LEU A 413 -8.88 -14.01 -22.07
CA LEU A 413 -8.99 -15.23 -21.30
C LEU A 413 -10.20 -15.20 -20.38
N TYR A 414 -10.41 -14.07 -19.67
CA TYR A 414 -11.52 -13.91 -18.74
C TYR A 414 -12.14 -12.51 -18.82
N ARG A 415 -13.46 -12.44 -18.58
CA ARG A 415 -14.21 -11.19 -18.47
C ARG A 415 -15.22 -11.23 -17.33
N TRP A 416 -15.31 -10.16 -16.56
CA TRP A 416 -16.31 -10.02 -15.51
C TRP A 416 -17.66 -9.56 -16.06
N ARG A 417 -18.74 -10.18 -15.58
CA ARG A 417 -20.13 -9.84 -15.91
C ARG A 417 -20.78 -9.06 -14.75
N PRO A 418 -21.00 -7.74 -14.88
CA PRO A 418 -21.48 -6.90 -13.77
C PRO A 418 -22.87 -7.25 -13.23
N ARG A 419 -23.72 -7.88 -14.06
CA ARG A 419 -25.09 -8.25 -13.68
C ARG A 419 -25.12 -9.44 -12.73
N SER A 420 -24.37 -10.50 -13.04
CA SER A 420 -24.30 -11.74 -12.24
C SER A 420 -23.16 -11.75 -11.22
N ASP A 421 -22.21 -10.81 -11.30
CA ASP A 421 -20.99 -10.79 -10.49
C ASP A 421 -20.11 -12.05 -10.67
N VAL A 422 -20.07 -12.58 -11.90
CA VAL A 422 -19.33 -13.79 -12.28
C VAL A 422 -18.22 -13.46 -13.26
N PHE A 423 -17.09 -14.17 -13.16
CA PHE A 423 -16.01 -14.16 -14.13
C PHE A 423 -16.25 -15.26 -15.17
N GLU A 424 -16.48 -14.88 -16.41
CA GLU A 424 -16.66 -15.80 -17.53
C GLU A 424 -15.32 -16.06 -18.21
N LYS A 425 -15.00 -17.34 -18.44
CA LYS A 425 -13.87 -17.74 -19.27
C LYS A 425 -14.26 -17.49 -20.73
N ALA A 426 -13.57 -16.56 -21.39
CA ALA A 426 -13.85 -16.17 -22.76
C ALA A 426 -13.17 -17.13 -23.75
N ASN A 427 -11.88 -17.39 -23.57
CA ASN A 427 -11.09 -18.31 -24.39
C ASN A 427 -10.09 -19.10 -23.54
N ASP A 428 -9.52 -20.15 -24.13
CA ASP A 428 -8.33 -20.82 -23.61
C ASP A 428 -7.06 -20.01 -23.92
N SER A 429 -6.02 -20.22 -23.12
CA SER A 429 -4.71 -19.61 -23.37
C SER A 429 -3.98 -20.36 -24.47
N ILE A 430 -3.41 -19.61 -25.40
CA ILE A 430 -2.67 -20.12 -26.55
C ILE A 430 -1.19 -19.89 -26.29
N ARG A 431 -0.78 -18.62 -26.26
CA ARG A 431 0.63 -18.24 -26.14
C ARG A 431 1.27 -18.77 -24.87
N ILE A 432 0.60 -18.64 -23.71
CA ILE A 432 1.23 -19.05 -22.45
C ILE A 432 1.46 -20.56 -22.42
N VAL A 433 0.53 -21.34 -22.99
CA VAL A 433 0.68 -22.80 -23.11
C VAL A 433 1.87 -23.14 -24.01
N GLU A 434 2.00 -22.45 -25.14
CA GLU A 434 3.12 -22.62 -26.07
C GLU A 434 4.46 -22.25 -25.43
N ASP A 435 4.55 -21.09 -24.77
CA ASP A 435 5.75 -20.62 -24.08
C ASP A 435 6.16 -21.59 -22.95
N LEU A 436 5.21 -22.06 -22.15
CA LEU A 436 5.48 -23.05 -21.11
C LEU A 436 5.96 -24.38 -21.71
N ASN A 437 5.31 -24.88 -22.75
CA ASN A 437 5.74 -26.11 -23.41
C ASN A 437 7.16 -25.97 -23.97
N LEU A 438 7.46 -24.84 -24.62
CA LEU A 438 8.76 -24.56 -25.23
C LEU A 438 9.87 -24.45 -24.18
N HIS A 439 9.65 -23.72 -23.09
CA HIS A 439 10.68 -23.42 -22.10
C HIS A 439 10.86 -24.49 -21.03
N THR A 440 9.81 -25.28 -20.75
CA THR A 440 9.81 -26.26 -19.65
C THR A 440 9.67 -27.70 -20.12
N GLY A 441 9.18 -27.92 -21.34
CA GLY A 441 8.81 -29.25 -21.85
C GLY A 441 7.48 -29.79 -21.31
N MET A 442 6.77 -29.03 -20.46
CA MET A 442 5.50 -29.48 -19.88
C MET A 442 4.44 -29.69 -20.97
N THR A 443 3.77 -30.83 -20.89
CA THR A 443 2.60 -31.14 -21.73
C THR A 443 1.40 -30.29 -21.30
N LEU A 444 0.43 -30.12 -22.19
CA LEU A 444 -0.83 -29.45 -21.86
C LEU A 444 -1.52 -30.07 -20.63
N LYS A 445 -1.38 -31.40 -20.45
CA LYS A 445 -1.92 -32.08 -19.27
C LYS A 445 -1.21 -31.63 -17.99
N GLU A 446 0.12 -31.63 -17.96
CA GLU A 446 0.90 -31.19 -16.80
C GLU A 446 0.66 -29.72 -16.46
N ILE A 447 0.51 -28.85 -17.47
CA ILE A 447 0.16 -27.44 -17.27
C ILE A 447 -1.21 -27.30 -16.59
N ASN A 448 -2.20 -28.08 -17.02
CA ASN A 448 -3.54 -28.06 -16.42
C ASN A 448 -3.56 -28.71 -15.03
N ASP A 449 -2.80 -29.78 -14.81
CA ASP A 449 -2.66 -30.44 -13.50
C ASP A 449 -2.01 -29.48 -12.49
N ASP A 450 -0.98 -28.73 -12.90
CA ASP A 450 -0.34 -27.69 -12.09
C ASP A 450 -1.31 -26.53 -11.75
N LEU A 451 -2.13 -26.07 -12.71
CA LEU A 451 -3.19 -25.10 -12.44
C LEU A 451 -4.18 -25.64 -11.40
N LYS A 452 -4.59 -26.90 -11.54
CA LYS A 452 -5.55 -27.53 -10.63
C LYS A 452 -4.98 -27.65 -9.21
N GLN A 453 -3.73 -28.09 -9.09
CA GLN A 453 -3.01 -28.15 -7.82
C GLN A 453 -2.96 -26.78 -7.13
N LYS A 454 -2.60 -25.72 -7.88
CA LYS A 454 -2.58 -24.34 -7.36
C LYS A 454 -3.95 -23.88 -6.87
N GLN A 455 -5.03 -24.21 -7.60
CA GLN A 455 -6.39 -23.91 -7.14
C GLN A 455 -6.71 -24.61 -5.83
N ASP A 456 -6.34 -25.88 -5.68
CA ASP A 456 -6.64 -26.63 -4.47
C ASP A 456 -5.87 -26.09 -3.25
N ILE A 457 -4.61 -25.66 -3.44
CA ILE A 457 -3.83 -24.94 -2.41
C ILE A 457 -4.51 -23.63 -2.02
N LEU A 458 -4.90 -22.80 -2.98
CA LEU A 458 -5.60 -21.53 -2.71
C LEU A 458 -6.92 -21.76 -1.96
N GLN A 459 -7.65 -22.82 -2.30
CA GLN A 459 -8.87 -23.21 -1.60
C GLN A 459 -8.59 -23.63 -0.15
N TRP A 460 -7.54 -24.41 0.08
CA TRP A 460 -7.12 -24.81 1.42
C TRP A 460 -6.73 -23.59 2.28
N MET A 461 -6.02 -22.61 1.69
CA MET A 461 -5.70 -21.36 2.37
C MET A 461 -6.95 -20.57 2.78
N LEU A 462 -7.95 -20.49 1.89
CA LEU A 462 -9.24 -19.84 2.18
C LEU A 462 -10.00 -20.55 3.31
N ASN A 463 -10.07 -21.88 3.28
CA ASN A 463 -10.74 -22.67 4.30
C ASN A 463 -10.12 -22.47 5.70
N HIS A 464 -8.80 -22.28 5.76
CA HIS A 464 -8.06 -22.01 6.98
C HIS A 464 -7.91 -20.52 7.33
N LYS A 465 -8.56 -19.63 6.57
CA LYS A 465 -8.52 -18.17 6.78
C LYS A 465 -7.11 -17.58 6.76
N ILE A 466 -6.24 -18.11 5.91
CA ILE A 466 -4.90 -17.57 5.67
C ILE A 466 -5.04 -16.34 4.79
N PHE A 467 -5.04 -15.17 5.42
CA PHE A 467 -5.28 -13.86 4.79
C PHE A 467 -4.12 -12.89 4.98
N ASP A 468 -3.29 -13.11 5.99
CA ASP A 468 -2.14 -12.27 6.27
C ASP A 468 -1.00 -12.53 5.28
N MET A 469 -0.31 -11.47 4.88
CA MET A 469 0.74 -11.54 3.85
C MET A 469 1.90 -12.43 4.25
N ASP A 470 2.33 -12.41 5.51
CA ASP A 470 3.45 -13.24 5.95
C ASP A 470 3.05 -14.73 6.04
N GLN A 471 1.79 -15.00 6.37
CA GLN A 471 1.25 -16.37 6.33
C GLN A 471 1.15 -16.89 4.90
N VAL A 472 0.66 -16.07 3.96
CA VAL A 472 0.65 -16.40 2.53
C VAL A 472 2.07 -16.64 2.03
N GLY A 473 3.02 -15.76 2.37
CA GLY A 473 4.43 -15.92 2.02
C GLY A 473 5.05 -17.19 2.62
N ALA A 474 4.63 -17.63 3.80
CA ALA A 474 5.07 -18.90 4.38
C ALA A 474 4.58 -20.10 3.57
N VAL A 475 3.30 -20.10 3.14
CA VAL A 475 2.76 -21.12 2.24
C VAL A 475 3.53 -21.16 0.92
N MET A 476 3.79 -20.00 0.30
CA MET A 476 4.52 -19.92 -0.96
C MET A 476 5.94 -20.43 -0.82
N ARG A 477 6.64 -20.05 0.26
CA ARG A 477 7.97 -20.58 0.57
C ARG A 477 7.97 -22.10 0.72
N PHE A 478 6.97 -22.64 1.41
CA PHE A 478 6.86 -24.08 1.59
C PHE A 478 6.54 -24.80 0.27
N TYR A 479 5.63 -24.25 -0.55
CA TYR A 479 5.31 -24.75 -1.88
C TYR A 479 6.57 -24.84 -2.77
N TYR A 480 7.35 -23.76 -2.86
CA TYR A 480 8.54 -23.75 -3.73
C TYR A 480 9.68 -24.65 -3.24
N LYS A 481 9.68 -25.05 -1.96
CA LYS A 481 10.71 -25.92 -1.40
C LYS A 481 10.29 -27.39 -1.30
N HIS A 482 9.02 -27.64 -1.01
CA HIS A 482 8.44 -28.93 -0.65
C HIS A 482 7.03 -29.09 -1.23
N ALA A 483 6.89 -28.89 -2.55
CA ALA A 483 5.59 -28.90 -3.24
C ALA A 483 4.77 -30.17 -2.94
N ASP A 484 5.37 -31.35 -3.08
CA ASP A 484 4.69 -32.65 -2.86
C ASP A 484 4.14 -32.80 -1.44
N ASP A 485 4.89 -32.33 -0.44
CA ASP A 485 4.47 -32.42 0.96
C ASP A 485 3.32 -31.46 1.25
N LEU A 486 3.33 -30.27 0.62
CA LEU A 486 2.23 -29.33 0.71
C LEU A 486 0.97 -29.90 0.08
N VAL A 487 1.07 -30.48 -1.11
CA VAL A 487 -0.07 -31.10 -1.79
C VAL A 487 -0.67 -32.20 -0.95
N LYS A 488 0.15 -33.12 -0.42
CA LYS A 488 -0.33 -34.18 0.49
C LYS A 488 -0.99 -33.62 1.76
N ALA A 489 -0.50 -32.50 2.27
CA ALA A 489 -1.10 -31.83 3.43
C ALA A 489 -2.44 -31.18 3.09
N VAL A 490 -2.56 -30.57 1.91
CA VAL A 490 -3.78 -29.97 1.37
C VAL A 490 -4.84 -31.02 1.10
N GLU A 491 -4.49 -32.14 0.47
CA GLU A 491 -5.39 -33.28 0.23
C GLU A 491 -5.94 -33.87 1.53
N LYS A 492 -5.11 -33.94 2.57
CA LYS A 492 -5.50 -34.40 3.91
C LYS A 492 -6.15 -33.31 4.76
N ASN A 493 -6.31 -32.10 4.22
CA ASN A 493 -6.82 -30.91 4.90
C ASN A 493 -6.17 -30.69 6.28
N LYS A 494 -4.84 -30.85 6.37
CA LYS A 494 -4.08 -30.67 7.61
C LYS A 494 -4.09 -29.22 8.07
N ASN A 495 -3.93 -28.99 9.37
CA ASN A 495 -3.84 -27.66 9.94
C ASN A 495 -2.52 -26.98 9.49
N PRO A 496 -2.57 -25.72 8.99
CA PRO A 496 -1.38 -24.98 8.55
C PRO A 496 -0.25 -24.93 9.57
N SER A 497 -0.54 -24.83 10.87
CA SER A 497 0.49 -24.74 11.93
C SER A 497 1.31 -26.03 12.11
N SER A 498 0.84 -27.15 11.54
CA SER A 498 1.55 -28.43 11.54
C SER A 498 2.36 -28.68 10.26
N VAL A 499 2.27 -27.76 9.29
CA VAL A 499 2.83 -27.90 7.93
C VAL A 499 3.87 -26.82 7.64
N LEU A 500 3.55 -25.57 8.00
CA LEU A 500 4.35 -24.36 7.77
C LEU A 500 5.26 -24.05 8.95
#